data_AF-A0A347W3U2-F1
#
_entry.id   AF-A0A347W3U2-F1
#
_cell.length_a   1.000
_cell.length_b   1.000
_cell.length_c   1.000
_cell.angle_alpha   90.00
_cell.angle_beta   90.00
_cell.angle_gamma   90.00
#
_symmetry.space_group_name_H-M   'P 1'
#
loop_
_entity.id
_entity.type
_entity.pdbx_description
1 polymer ?
#
loop_
_entity_poly.entity_id
_entity_poly.type
_entity_poly.pdbx_seq_one_letter_code
_entity_poly.pdbx_strand_id
1 'polypeptide(L)'
;MLLAWDDKYSVNNYLIDEQHKKLFELANMADNMIGKQTNPTEIKKMLAALFEYMRTHFSDEEEYMRSIQYPMLESHQEKHKHIVSEMTNLVKNMGYDFKQKLVIIMEQWLLNHILKDDMGYARYVEEMNQERAKAAASAKKDDAPTNTQHNDMLKKAVMEPKQKQAPAKQKQKMHMYTCLCGKTYNIAPEIHAKIQAGEGVKCPDCTTFIKYITDIEA
;
A
#
# COMPACT_ATOMS: atom_id res chain seq x y z
N MET A 1 -13.29 -18.78 6.63
CA MET A 1 -13.98 -17.65 7.29
C MET A 1 -14.01 -16.48 6.32
N LEU A 2 -15.01 -15.60 6.36
CA LEU A 2 -14.99 -14.34 5.58
C LEU A 2 -14.32 -13.23 6.41
N LEU A 3 -13.01 -13.03 6.21
CA LEU A 3 -12.28 -11.91 6.79
C LEU A 3 -12.51 -10.67 5.94
N ALA A 4 -13.16 -9.65 6.51
CA ALA A 4 -13.38 -8.38 5.85
C ALA A 4 -12.23 -7.42 6.14
N TRP A 5 -11.87 -6.60 5.15
CA TRP A 5 -11.00 -5.45 5.39
C TRP A 5 -11.64 -4.50 6.40
N ASP A 6 -10.81 -3.94 7.27
CA ASP A 6 -11.17 -2.95 8.28
C ASP A 6 -10.09 -1.88 8.27
N ASP A 7 -10.46 -0.60 8.34
CA ASP A 7 -9.52 0.51 8.24
C ASP A 7 -8.48 0.52 9.37
N LYS A 8 -8.71 -0.21 10.46
CA LYS A 8 -7.68 -0.43 11.50
C LYS A 8 -6.45 -1.21 11.02
N TYR A 9 -6.53 -1.86 9.86
CA TYR A 9 -5.42 -2.56 9.20
C TYR A 9 -4.69 -1.69 8.18
N SER A 10 -5.12 -0.43 8.01
CA SER A 10 -4.47 0.51 7.12
C SER A 10 -3.04 0.79 7.59
N VAL A 11 -2.12 0.81 6.63
CA VAL A 11 -0.74 1.24 6.84
C VAL A 11 -0.52 2.70 6.44
N ASN A 12 -1.62 3.45 6.28
CA ASN A 12 -1.67 4.84 5.83
C ASN A 12 -1.03 5.09 4.46
N ASN A 13 -0.89 4.05 3.64
CA ASN A 13 -0.41 4.12 2.26
C ASN A 13 -1.51 3.56 1.34
N TYR A 14 -2.15 4.43 0.57
CA TYR A 14 -3.28 4.08 -0.28
C TYR A 14 -2.98 2.91 -1.23
N LEU A 15 -1.80 2.90 -1.86
CA LEU A 15 -1.46 1.84 -2.81
C LEU A 15 -1.40 0.48 -2.11
N ILE A 16 -0.70 0.43 -0.97
CA ILE A 16 -0.53 -0.78 -0.19
C ILE A 16 -1.87 -1.23 0.42
N ASP A 17 -2.69 -0.29 0.90
CA ASP A 17 -4.03 -0.60 1.43
C ASP A 17 -4.96 -1.18 0.35
N GLU A 18 -4.93 -0.65 -0.88
CA GLU A 18 -5.67 -1.24 -2.00
C GLU A 18 -5.16 -2.65 -2.35
N GLN A 19 -3.85 -2.88 -2.24
CA GLN A 19 -3.27 -4.21 -2.40
C GLN A 19 -3.73 -5.17 -1.30
N HIS A 20 -3.72 -4.74 -0.04
CA HIS A 20 -4.22 -5.53 1.08
C HIS A 20 -5.69 -5.89 0.89
N LYS A 21 -6.56 -4.93 0.55
CA LYS A 21 -7.98 -5.21 0.28
C LYS A 21 -8.13 -6.31 -0.77
N LYS A 22 -7.34 -6.25 -1.84
CA LYS A 22 -7.36 -7.30 -2.87
C LYS A 22 -6.89 -8.65 -2.34
N LEU A 23 -5.86 -8.68 -1.49
CA LEU A 23 -5.40 -9.92 -0.85
C LEU A 23 -6.45 -10.52 0.09
N PHE A 24 -7.18 -9.69 0.83
CA PHE A 24 -8.34 -10.13 1.63
C PHE A 24 -9.43 -10.75 0.74
N GLU A 25 -9.76 -10.12 -0.39
CA GLU A 25 -10.70 -10.71 -1.37
C GLU A 25 -10.23 -12.08 -1.87
N LEU A 26 -8.95 -12.20 -2.24
CA LEU A 26 -8.37 -13.45 -2.75
C LEU A 26 -8.34 -14.53 -1.67
N ALA A 27 -8.06 -14.18 -0.41
CA ALA A 27 -8.12 -15.10 0.73
C ALA A 27 -9.54 -15.64 0.92
N ASN A 28 -10.54 -14.77 0.88
CA ASN A 28 -11.95 -15.15 0.96
C ASN A 28 -12.38 -16.03 -0.23
N MET A 29 -11.87 -15.77 -1.43
CA MET A 29 -12.13 -16.64 -2.58
C MET A 29 -11.54 -18.04 -2.38
N ALA A 30 -10.32 -18.13 -1.86
CA ALA A 30 -9.67 -19.42 -1.56
C ALA A 30 -10.45 -20.24 -0.52
N ASP A 31 -10.93 -19.61 0.55
CA ASP A 31 -11.78 -20.26 1.57
C ASP A 31 -13.09 -20.78 0.96
N ASN A 32 -13.74 -19.96 0.12
CA ASN A 32 -14.98 -20.33 -0.57
C ASN A 32 -14.83 -21.49 -1.57
N MET A 33 -13.61 -21.89 -1.94
CA MET A 33 -13.35 -23.06 -2.78
C MET A 33 -13.35 -24.37 -1.99
N ILE A 34 -13.24 -24.33 -0.66
CA ILE A 34 -13.34 -25.51 0.19
C ILE A 34 -14.73 -26.16 -0.01
N GLY A 35 -14.76 -27.48 -0.17
CA GLY A 35 -16.00 -28.26 -0.33
C GLY A 35 -16.68 -28.17 -1.70
N LYS A 36 -16.21 -27.31 -2.62
CA LYS A 36 -16.72 -27.25 -4.00
C LYS A 36 -15.92 -28.14 -4.94
N GLN A 37 -16.56 -28.69 -5.98
CA GLN A 37 -15.79 -29.21 -7.11
C GLN A 37 -15.25 -28.03 -7.91
N THR A 38 -13.95 -28.06 -8.22
CA THR A 38 -13.26 -27.00 -8.94
C THR A 38 -12.32 -27.64 -9.94
N ASN A 39 -12.27 -27.09 -11.15
CA ASN A 39 -11.38 -27.59 -12.18
C ASN A 39 -9.90 -27.35 -11.77
N PRO A 40 -9.04 -28.38 -11.75
CA PRO A 40 -7.62 -28.22 -11.42
C PRO A 40 -6.90 -27.16 -12.27
N THR A 41 -7.31 -26.98 -13.53
CA THR A 41 -6.75 -25.97 -14.43
C THR A 41 -7.10 -24.55 -13.99
N GLU A 42 -8.33 -24.33 -13.52
CA GLU A 42 -8.77 -23.01 -13.02
C GLU A 42 -8.06 -22.66 -11.72
N ILE A 43 -7.90 -23.65 -10.83
CA ILE A 43 -7.10 -23.50 -9.60
C ILE A 43 -5.68 -23.06 -9.93
N LYS A 44 -4.99 -23.74 -10.86
CA LYS A 44 -3.62 -23.39 -11.26
C LYS A 44 -3.52 -21.96 -11.80
N LYS A 45 -4.48 -21.52 -12.62
CA LYS A 45 -4.52 -20.14 -13.14
C LYS A 45 -4.71 -19.12 -12.03
N MET A 46 -5.64 -19.37 -11.11
CA MET A 46 -5.87 -18.50 -9.96
C MET A 46 -4.59 -18.40 -9.09
N LEU A 47 -3.92 -19.51 -8.83
CA LEU A 47 -2.68 -19.51 -8.03
C LEU A 47 -1.56 -18.73 -8.70
N ALA A 48 -1.39 -18.87 -10.02
CA ALA A 48 -0.40 -18.11 -10.76
C ALA A 48 -0.69 -16.60 -10.67
N ALA A 49 -1.95 -16.20 -10.79
CA ALA A 49 -2.37 -14.81 -10.65
C ALA A 49 -2.14 -14.28 -9.21
N LEU A 50 -2.50 -15.08 -8.20
CA LEU A 50 -2.27 -14.75 -6.79
C LEU A 50 -0.77 -14.63 -6.49
N PHE A 51 0.05 -15.56 -6.99
CA PHE A 51 1.49 -15.53 -6.81
C PHE A 51 2.12 -14.27 -7.41
N GLU A 52 1.74 -13.91 -8.63
CA GLU A 52 2.25 -12.69 -9.25
C GLU A 52 1.78 -11.44 -8.48
N TYR A 53 0.52 -11.43 -8.03
CA TYR A 53 -0.02 -10.33 -7.25
C TYR A 53 0.71 -10.13 -5.91
N MET A 54 0.99 -11.21 -5.17
CA MET A 54 1.79 -11.16 -3.95
C MET A 54 3.21 -10.67 -4.23
N ARG A 55 3.82 -11.12 -5.34
CA ARG A 55 5.18 -10.70 -5.72
C ARG A 55 5.25 -9.19 -6.00
N THR A 56 4.25 -8.65 -6.71
CA THR A 56 4.13 -7.20 -6.92
C THR A 56 3.91 -6.46 -5.62
N HIS A 57 2.97 -6.92 -4.79
CA HIS A 57 2.68 -6.31 -3.50
C HIS A 57 3.91 -6.24 -2.58
N PHE A 58 4.62 -7.35 -2.39
CA PHE A 58 5.84 -7.38 -1.58
C PHE A 58 6.94 -6.48 -2.15
N SER A 59 7.06 -6.38 -3.48
CA SER A 59 8.01 -5.46 -4.11
C SER A 59 7.69 -4.00 -3.81
N ASP A 60 6.42 -3.60 -3.94
CA ASP A 60 5.97 -2.23 -3.70
C ASP A 60 6.12 -1.85 -2.22
N GLU A 61 5.84 -2.80 -1.33
CA GLU A 61 6.00 -2.64 0.11
C GLU A 61 7.48 -2.53 0.52
N GLU A 62 8.36 -3.36 -0.03
CA GLU A 62 9.80 -3.28 0.20
C GLU A 62 10.39 -1.97 -0.33
N GLU A 63 9.91 -1.49 -1.47
CA GLU A 63 10.30 -0.18 -2.00
C GLU A 63 9.82 0.96 -1.09
N TYR A 64 8.59 0.87 -0.59
CA TYR A 64 8.06 1.82 0.39
C TYR A 64 8.89 1.82 1.68
N MET A 65 9.13 0.64 2.28
CA MET A 65 9.95 0.47 3.48
C MET A 65 11.37 1.03 3.28
N ARG A 66 11.98 0.80 2.11
CA ARG A 66 13.29 1.37 1.76
C ARG A 66 13.23 2.90 1.66
N SER A 67 12.15 3.44 1.09
CA SER A 67 11.97 4.88 0.93
C SER A 67 11.88 5.63 2.26
N ILE A 68 11.32 4.99 3.29
CA ILE A 68 11.20 5.53 4.66
C ILE A 68 12.35 5.11 5.58
N GLN A 69 13.34 4.37 5.05
CA GLN A 69 14.49 3.86 5.81
C GLN A 69 14.08 2.97 6.99
N TYR A 70 13.07 2.12 6.81
CA TYR A 70 12.56 1.24 7.85
C TYR A 70 13.66 0.27 8.34
N PRO A 71 14.00 0.26 9.65
CA PRO A 71 15.16 -0.47 10.15
C PRO A 71 15.00 -2.00 10.08
N MET A 72 13.78 -2.51 10.08
CA MET A 72 13.50 -3.95 10.07
C MET A 72 13.25 -4.51 8.65
N LEU A 73 13.60 -3.75 7.59
CA LEU A 73 13.38 -4.14 6.20
C LEU A 73 13.92 -5.55 5.89
N GLU A 74 15.17 -5.85 6.26
CA GLU A 74 15.79 -7.15 5.96
C GLU A 74 15.02 -8.32 6.60
N SER A 75 14.65 -8.18 7.88
CA SER A 75 13.82 -9.19 8.57
C SER A 75 12.43 -9.33 7.94
N HIS A 76 11.87 -8.26 7.38
CA HIS A 76 10.58 -8.27 6.73
C HIS A 76 10.66 -8.99 5.37
N GLN A 77 11.71 -8.75 4.59
CA GLN A 77 12.00 -9.45 3.33
C GLN A 77 12.14 -10.97 3.51
N GLU A 78 12.72 -11.44 4.62
CA GLU A 78 12.78 -12.88 4.91
C GLU A 78 11.39 -13.51 5.12
N LYS A 79 10.45 -12.76 5.69
CA LYS A 79 9.05 -13.23 5.82
C LYS A 79 8.37 -13.31 4.46
N HIS A 80 8.56 -12.33 3.59
CA HIS A 80 8.09 -12.40 2.20
C HIS A 80 8.63 -13.64 1.48
N LYS A 81 9.94 -13.88 1.55
CA LYS A 81 10.58 -15.06 0.95
C LYS A 81 9.99 -16.36 1.49
N HIS A 82 9.69 -16.41 2.79
CA HIS A 82 9.05 -17.57 3.40
C HIS A 82 7.64 -17.82 2.83
N ILE A 83 6.79 -16.79 2.76
CA ILE A 83 5.43 -16.89 2.20
C ILE A 83 5.47 -17.35 0.74
N VAL A 84 6.36 -16.76 -0.07
CA VAL A 84 6.57 -17.11 -1.48
C VAL A 84 7.06 -18.56 -1.63
N SER A 85 7.95 -19.01 -0.74
CA SER A 85 8.45 -20.39 -0.71
C SER A 85 7.34 -21.39 -0.40
N GLU A 86 6.51 -21.12 0.62
CA GLU A 86 5.38 -21.98 0.97
C GLU A 86 4.36 -22.07 -0.17
N MET A 87 4.05 -20.95 -0.83
CA MET A 87 3.16 -20.94 -2.00
C MET A 87 3.75 -21.75 -3.17
N THR A 88 5.06 -21.61 -3.42
CA THR A 88 5.77 -22.37 -4.46
C THR A 88 5.73 -23.87 -4.16
N ASN A 89 5.95 -24.26 -2.91
CA ASN A 89 5.91 -25.66 -2.47
C ASN A 89 4.50 -26.25 -2.61
N LEU A 90 3.47 -25.46 -2.31
CA LEU A 90 2.08 -25.86 -2.50
C LEU A 90 1.74 -26.11 -3.98
N VAL A 91 2.17 -25.22 -4.88
CA VAL A 91 1.92 -25.36 -6.33
C VAL A 91 2.65 -26.59 -6.90
N LYS A 92 3.89 -26.83 -6.47
CA LYS A 92 4.70 -28.00 -6.91
C LYS A 92 4.12 -29.33 -6.43
N ASN A 93 3.64 -29.38 -5.19
CA ASN A 93 3.14 -30.60 -4.54
C ASN A 93 1.61 -30.60 -4.43
N MET A 94 0.94 -30.26 -5.54
CA MET A 94 -0.51 -30.16 -5.57
C MET A 94 -1.17 -31.54 -5.41
N GLY A 95 -1.63 -31.82 -4.19
CA GLY A 95 -2.36 -33.04 -3.82
C GLY A 95 -3.85 -32.77 -3.53
N TYR A 96 -4.55 -33.80 -3.06
CA TYR A 96 -5.97 -33.71 -2.69
C TYR A 96 -6.25 -32.70 -1.56
N ASP A 97 -5.25 -32.43 -0.72
CA ASP A 97 -5.30 -31.48 0.40
C ASP A 97 -4.89 -30.04 0.02
N PHE A 98 -4.70 -29.78 -1.27
CA PHE A 98 -4.21 -28.49 -1.78
C PHE A 98 -5.07 -27.32 -1.30
N LYS A 99 -6.40 -27.46 -1.26
CA LYS A 99 -7.31 -26.37 -0.87
C LYS A 99 -7.13 -25.95 0.58
N GLN A 100 -6.98 -26.93 1.47
CA GLN A 100 -6.75 -26.69 2.89
C GLN A 100 -5.40 -26.01 3.10
N LYS A 101 -4.36 -26.47 2.39
CA LYS A 101 -3.04 -25.82 2.43
C LYS A 101 -3.06 -24.40 1.88
N LEU A 102 -3.82 -24.13 0.81
CA LEU A 102 -3.98 -22.78 0.28
C LEU A 102 -4.59 -21.84 1.33
N VAL A 103 -5.63 -22.27 2.02
CA VAL A 103 -6.25 -21.46 3.09
C VAL A 103 -5.27 -21.22 4.23
N ILE A 104 -4.45 -22.20 4.61
CA ILE A 104 -3.38 -22.00 5.58
C ILE A 104 -2.41 -20.90 5.12
N ILE A 105 -1.94 -20.96 3.87
CA ILE A 105 -1.06 -19.91 3.31
C ILE A 105 -1.72 -18.54 3.34
N MET A 106 -2.97 -18.44 2.90
CA MET A 106 -3.67 -17.16 2.87
C MET A 106 -3.95 -16.62 4.26
N GLU A 107 -4.49 -17.41 5.18
CA GLU A 107 -4.93 -16.94 6.49
C GLU A 107 -3.77 -16.84 7.49
N GLN A 108 -2.98 -17.91 7.64
CA GLN A 108 -1.98 -18.00 8.70
C GLN A 108 -0.67 -17.30 8.34
N TRP A 109 -0.36 -17.22 7.05
CA TRP A 109 0.88 -16.60 6.60
C TRP A 109 0.62 -15.21 6.07
N LEU A 110 -0.18 -15.05 5.01
CA LEU A 110 -0.36 -13.75 4.36
C LEU A 110 -1.19 -12.75 5.19
N LEU A 111 -2.40 -13.10 5.61
CA LEU A 111 -3.24 -12.16 6.37
C LEU A 111 -2.63 -11.87 7.74
N ASN A 112 -2.09 -12.89 8.43
CA ASN A 112 -1.41 -12.67 9.70
C ASN A 112 -0.16 -11.78 9.56
N HIS A 113 0.55 -11.87 8.44
CA HIS A 113 1.66 -10.97 8.11
C HIS A 113 1.16 -9.52 8.00
N ILE A 114 0.12 -9.26 7.19
CA ILE A 114 -0.51 -7.94 7.07
C ILE A 114 -0.94 -7.38 8.43
N LEU A 115 -1.58 -8.21 9.23
CA LEU A 115 -2.13 -7.81 10.53
C LEU A 115 -1.08 -7.56 11.61
N LYS A 116 0.17 -8.00 11.44
CA LYS A 116 1.19 -7.95 12.49
C LYS A 116 2.48 -7.27 12.05
N ASP A 117 3.04 -7.73 10.94
CA ASP A 117 4.35 -7.31 10.46
C ASP A 117 4.27 -5.97 9.75
N ASP A 118 3.25 -5.77 8.91
CA ASP A 118 3.08 -4.56 8.10
C ASP A 118 2.70 -3.36 8.97
N MET A 119 1.91 -3.64 10.02
CA MET A 119 1.62 -2.68 11.08
C MET A 119 2.90 -2.18 11.79
N GLY A 120 4.02 -2.90 11.66
CA GLY A 120 5.32 -2.49 12.17
C GLY A 120 5.85 -1.21 11.51
N TYR A 121 5.87 -1.16 10.17
CA TYR A 121 6.33 0.05 9.49
C TYR A 121 5.28 1.17 9.54
N ALA A 122 3.99 0.84 9.63
CA ALA A 122 2.94 1.84 9.84
C ALA A 122 3.17 2.61 11.16
N ARG A 123 3.44 1.88 12.26
CA ARG A 123 3.81 2.49 13.56
C ARG A 123 5.09 3.30 13.46
N TYR A 124 6.12 2.79 12.78
CA TYR A 124 7.38 3.51 12.61
C TYR A 124 7.18 4.88 11.93
N VAL A 125 6.34 4.94 10.90
CA VAL A 125 6.01 6.21 10.22
C VAL A 125 5.22 7.15 11.12
N GLU A 126 4.26 6.62 11.87
CA GLU A 126 3.49 7.38 12.87
C GLU A 126 4.41 8.03 13.91
N GLU A 127 5.33 7.26 14.50
CA GLU A 127 6.32 7.73 15.48
C GLU A 127 7.21 8.83 14.88
N MET A 128 7.76 8.60 13.68
CA MET A 128 8.60 9.57 12.96
C MET A 128 7.83 10.88 12.69
N ASN A 129 6.55 10.80 12.35
CA ASN A 129 5.71 11.98 12.12
C ASN A 129 5.46 12.75 13.42
N GLN A 130 5.19 12.05 14.52
CA GLN A 130 4.99 12.68 15.83
C GLN A 130 6.24 13.40 16.32
N GLU A 131 7.43 12.83 16.12
CA GLU A 131 8.71 13.48 16.45
C GLU A 131 8.93 14.75 15.63
N ARG A 132 8.69 14.68 14.32
CA ARG A 132 8.77 15.85 13.42
C ARG A 132 7.80 16.95 13.83
N ALA A 133 6.56 16.60 14.18
CA ALA A 133 5.56 17.56 14.63
C ALA A 133 5.97 18.26 15.94
N LYS A 134 6.54 17.51 16.89
CA LYS A 134 7.08 18.06 18.14
C LYS A 134 8.25 19.01 17.88
N ALA A 135 9.19 18.63 17.01
CA ALA A 135 10.33 19.48 16.64
C ALA A 135 9.87 20.80 15.98
N ALA A 136 8.89 20.74 15.07
CA ALA A 136 8.31 21.91 14.43
C ALA A 136 7.55 22.82 15.40
N ALA A 137 6.88 22.26 16.41
CA ALA A 137 6.19 23.02 17.45
C ALA A 137 7.18 23.73 18.39
N SER A 138 8.32 23.10 18.70
CA SER A 138 9.39 23.70 19.51
C SER A 138 10.11 24.82 18.76
N ALA A 139 10.34 24.69 17.46
CA ALA A 139 10.99 25.72 16.63
C ALA A 139 10.12 26.97 16.39
N LYS A 140 8.80 26.87 16.51
CA LYS A 140 7.87 28.01 16.35
C LYS A 140 7.78 28.94 17.58
N LYS A 141 8.52 28.67 18.65
CA LYS A 141 8.54 29.54 19.84
C LYS A 141 9.56 30.69 19.77
N ASP A 142 10.48 30.68 18.80
CA ASP A 142 11.60 31.63 18.79
C ASP A 142 11.63 32.66 17.65
N ASP A 143 10.70 32.64 16.67
CA ASP A 143 10.68 33.67 15.60
C ASP A 143 9.26 34.06 15.11
N ALA A 144 8.99 35.36 15.05
CA ALA A 144 7.84 36.00 14.40
C ALA A 144 8.19 36.45 12.96
N PRO A 145 7.21 36.97 12.19
CA PRO A 145 6.29 36.25 11.31
C PRO A 145 6.89 35.94 9.91
N THR A 146 6.60 34.76 9.34
CA THR A 146 7.04 34.41 7.98
C THR A 146 5.95 34.59 6.91
N ASN A 147 6.38 35.24 5.84
CA ASN A 147 5.71 35.63 4.61
C ASN A 147 4.90 34.50 3.94
N THR A 148 3.61 34.74 3.68
CA THR A 148 2.56 33.77 3.33
C THR A 148 2.38 33.53 1.82
N GLN A 149 3.43 33.60 0.99
CA GLN A 149 3.27 33.47 -0.47
C GLN A 149 3.57 32.09 -1.08
N HIS A 150 4.13 31.13 -0.33
CA HIS A 150 4.48 29.81 -0.89
C HIS A 150 3.45 28.69 -0.65
N ASN A 151 2.41 28.93 0.14
CA ASN A 151 1.41 27.90 0.53
C ASN A 151 0.21 27.77 -0.43
N ASP A 152 0.16 28.53 -1.53
CA ASP A 152 -1.06 28.69 -2.33
C ASP A 152 -1.13 27.78 -3.59
N MET A 153 -0.02 27.13 -3.99
CA MET A 153 -0.02 26.25 -5.17
C MET A 153 -0.50 24.82 -4.87
N LEU A 154 -0.30 24.29 -3.66
CA LEU A 154 -0.68 22.92 -3.29
C LEU A 154 -2.13 22.78 -2.83
N LYS A 155 -2.71 23.81 -2.19
CA LYS A 155 -4.15 23.83 -1.86
C LYS A 155 -5.04 23.76 -3.10
N LYS A 156 -4.52 24.17 -4.27
CA LYS A 156 -5.19 24.07 -5.57
C LYS A 156 -4.91 22.75 -6.30
N ALA A 157 -3.91 21.98 -5.86
CA ALA A 157 -3.43 20.77 -6.55
C ALA A 157 -3.89 19.44 -5.89
N VAL A 158 -4.22 19.46 -4.61
CA VAL A 158 -4.79 18.29 -3.91
C VAL A 158 -6.27 18.20 -4.24
N MET A 159 -6.66 17.19 -5.01
CA MET A 159 -8.08 16.85 -5.16
C MET A 159 -8.54 16.20 -3.84
N GLU A 160 -9.31 16.92 -3.03
CA GLU A 160 -10.01 16.31 -1.89
C GLU A 160 -10.87 15.13 -2.38
N PRO A 161 -11.07 14.09 -1.55
CA PRO A 161 -12.00 13.01 -1.87
C PRO A 161 -13.41 13.61 -1.96
N LYS A 162 -13.83 13.98 -3.17
CA LYS A 162 -15.16 14.55 -3.39
C LYS A 162 -16.21 13.56 -2.93
N GLN A 163 -16.90 13.94 -1.86
CA GLN A 163 -18.20 13.39 -1.50
C GLN A 163 -19.07 13.38 -2.76
N LYS A 164 -19.53 12.18 -3.12
CA LYS A 164 -20.67 11.85 -3.98
C LYS A 164 -21.11 12.96 -4.94
N GLN A 165 -20.65 12.88 -6.19
CA GLN A 165 -21.48 13.17 -7.35
C GLN A 165 -20.82 12.62 -8.61
N ALA A 166 -21.42 11.58 -9.19
CA ALA A 166 -21.22 11.22 -10.58
C ALA A 166 -21.98 12.23 -11.45
N PRO A 167 -21.46 12.54 -12.66
CA PRO A 167 -21.82 11.67 -13.78
C PRO A 167 -20.68 11.35 -14.77
N ALA A 168 -20.84 10.19 -15.39
CA ALA A 168 -20.37 9.77 -16.72
C ALA A 168 -18.85 9.68 -17.04
N LYS A 169 -18.35 8.44 -17.00
CA LYS A 169 -17.48 7.79 -18.00
C LYS A 169 -16.33 8.61 -18.60
N GLN A 170 -15.22 8.68 -17.88
CA GLN A 170 -13.89 8.67 -18.49
C GLN A 170 -12.93 7.99 -17.51
N LYS A 171 -12.21 6.97 -17.97
CA LYS A 171 -11.14 6.35 -17.19
C LYS A 171 -10.12 7.44 -16.85
N GLN A 172 -10.09 7.91 -15.61
CA GLN A 172 -9.22 9.00 -15.24
C GLN A 172 -7.95 8.40 -14.65
N LYS A 173 -6.82 8.64 -15.32
CA LYS A 173 -5.50 8.20 -14.88
C LYS A 173 -5.14 8.97 -13.60
N MET A 174 -5.00 8.24 -12.49
CA MET A 174 -4.60 8.78 -11.19
C MET A 174 -3.09 8.69 -11.07
N HIS A 175 -2.42 9.82 -10.80
CA HIS A 175 -0.96 9.86 -10.64
C HIS A 175 -0.61 9.82 -9.16
N MET A 176 -0.18 8.67 -8.66
CA MET A 176 0.03 8.45 -7.23
C MET A 176 1.44 8.81 -6.79
N TYR A 177 1.54 9.54 -5.69
CA TYR A 177 2.77 9.96 -5.04
C TYR A 177 2.73 9.65 -3.55
N THR A 178 3.89 9.40 -2.92
CA THR A 178 4.03 9.18 -1.46
C THR A 178 4.95 10.23 -0.83
N CYS A 179 4.60 10.78 0.35
CA CYS A 179 5.58 11.47 1.22
C CYS A 179 6.23 10.45 2.16
N LEU A 180 7.46 10.75 2.59
CA LEU A 180 8.13 10.14 3.76
C LEU A 180 7.32 10.19 5.08
N CYS A 181 6.17 10.83 5.13
CA CYS A 181 5.23 10.82 6.25
C CYS A 181 4.15 9.74 6.08
N GLY A 182 4.27 8.88 5.08
CA GLY A 182 3.31 7.82 4.75
C GLY A 182 2.15 8.27 3.88
N LYS A 183 1.78 9.55 3.93
CA LYS A 183 0.65 10.06 3.13
C LYS A 183 0.88 9.87 1.64
N THR A 184 -0.19 9.44 0.99
CA THR A 184 -0.28 9.28 -0.47
C THR A 184 -1.14 10.38 -1.07
N TYR A 185 -0.78 10.80 -2.27
CA TYR A 185 -1.41 11.90 -3.00
C TYR A 185 -1.73 11.46 -4.41
N ASN A 186 -2.98 11.67 -4.84
CA ASN A 186 -3.32 11.66 -6.26
C ASN A 186 -3.08 13.08 -6.82
N ILE A 187 -2.08 13.22 -7.68
CA ILE A 187 -1.64 14.50 -8.23
C ILE A 187 -2.29 14.73 -9.60
N ALA A 188 -2.83 15.93 -9.83
CA ALA A 188 -3.42 16.29 -11.11
C ALA A 188 -2.41 16.17 -12.27
N PRO A 189 -2.82 15.77 -13.49
CA PRO A 189 -1.91 15.56 -14.64
C PRO A 189 -0.99 16.74 -14.95
N GLU A 190 -1.48 17.98 -14.79
CA GLU A 190 -0.71 19.20 -15.02
C GLU A 190 0.47 19.35 -14.06
N ILE A 191 0.28 18.95 -12.80
CA ILE A 191 1.30 19.01 -11.76
C ILE A 191 2.22 17.79 -11.86
N HIS A 192 1.68 16.62 -12.21
CA HIS A 192 2.47 15.43 -12.53
C HIS A 192 3.48 15.72 -13.65
N ALA A 193 3.06 16.35 -14.74
CA ALA A 193 3.95 16.72 -15.85
C ALA A 193 5.10 17.65 -15.41
N LYS A 194 4.83 18.60 -14.51
CA LYS A 194 5.86 19.49 -13.94
C LYS A 194 6.85 18.73 -13.04
N ILE A 195 6.34 17.81 -12.23
CA ILE A 195 7.21 16.96 -11.40
C ILE A 195 8.12 16.08 -12.27
N GLN A 196 7.57 15.49 -13.34
CA GLN A 196 8.36 14.71 -14.31
C GLN A 196 9.38 15.57 -15.07
N ALA A 197 9.12 16.87 -15.23
CA ALA A 197 10.06 17.85 -15.80
C ALA A 197 11.14 18.32 -14.80
N GLY A 198 11.15 17.80 -13.56
CA GLY A 198 12.17 18.09 -12.55
C GLY A 198 11.73 19.05 -11.44
N GLU A 199 10.47 19.48 -11.40
CA GLU A 199 9.98 20.32 -10.28
C GLU A 199 9.71 19.47 -9.03
N GLY A 200 10.34 19.83 -7.92
CA GLY A 200 10.10 19.16 -6.63
C GLY A 200 8.83 19.67 -5.95
N VAL A 201 7.86 18.78 -5.71
CA VAL A 201 6.66 19.09 -4.92
C VAL A 201 6.84 18.62 -3.48
N LYS A 202 6.59 19.51 -2.52
CA LYS A 202 6.66 19.22 -1.07
C LYS A 202 5.30 18.81 -0.54
N CYS A 203 5.25 17.82 0.34
CA CYS A 203 4.02 17.44 1.01
C CYS A 203 3.58 18.54 1.99
N PRO A 204 2.27 18.86 2.04
CA PRO A 204 1.74 19.94 2.86
C PRO A 204 1.88 19.71 4.37
N ASP A 205 1.92 18.45 4.81
CA ASP A 205 2.00 18.10 6.23
C ASP A 205 3.44 18.01 6.73
N CYS A 206 4.30 17.34 5.95
CA CYS A 206 5.65 16.95 6.35
C CYS A 206 6.73 17.88 5.77
N THR A 207 6.39 18.70 4.77
CA THR A 207 7.28 19.57 3.98
C THR A 207 8.41 18.85 3.22
N THR A 208 8.48 17.52 3.26
CA THR A 208 9.44 16.74 2.45
C THR A 208 8.92 16.55 1.04
N PHE A 209 9.81 16.29 0.08
CA PHE A 209 9.41 16.02 -1.30
C PHE A 209 8.58 14.73 -1.39
N ILE A 210 7.50 14.80 -2.16
CA ILE A 210 6.71 13.62 -2.53
C ILE A 210 7.44 12.87 -3.66
N LYS A 211 7.40 11.54 -3.61
CA LYS A 211 8.00 10.66 -4.61
C LYS A 211 6.92 10.02 -5.44
N TYR A 212 7.14 9.94 -6.75
CA TYR A 212 6.24 9.25 -7.66
C TYR A 212 6.24 7.75 -7.32
N ILE A 213 5.04 7.15 -7.33
CA ILE A 213 4.86 5.72 -7.13
C ILE A 213 4.48 5.07 -8.47
N THR A 214 3.28 5.37 -8.95
CA THR A 214 2.71 4.72 -10.13
C THR A 214 1.50 5.50 -10.65
N ASP A 215 1.02 5.09 -11.82
CA ASP A 215 -0.23 5.54 -12.40
C ASP A 215 -1.29 4.44 -12.27
N ILE A 216 -2.48 4.79 -11.79
CA ILE A 216 -3.61 3.86 -11.65
C ILE A 216 -4.71 4.27 -12.62
N GLU A 217 -5.29 3.32 -13.36
CA GLU A 217 -6.53 3.56 -14.11
C GLU A 217 -7.73 3.37 -13.18
N ALA A 218 -8.50 4.44 -12.94
CA ALA A 218 -9.80 4.39 -12.25
C ALA A 218 -10.98 4.28 -13.23
#